data_AF-A0A0Q9M1I6-F1
#
_entry.id   AF-A0A0Q9M1I6-F1
#
_cell.length_a   1.000
_cell.length_b   1.000
_cell.length_c   1.000
_cell.angle_alpha   90.00
_cell.angle_beta   90.00
_cell.angle_gamma   90.00
#
_symmetry.space_group_name_H-M   'P 1'
#
loop_
_entity.id
_entity.type
_entity.pdbx_description
1 polymer ?
#
loop_
_entity_poly.entity_id
_entity_poly.type
_entity_poly.pdbx_seq_one_letter_code
_entity_poly.pdbx_strand_id
1 'polypeptide(L)'
;MLADLLVTTPEHATHSDLLAAAAAGGGQDVKAWPTTALALADGQTKALSLALRVARNPDKLLLAVADLLEARILPGGPSCDSPRPGDGTVLKILSPGLVPLYFSRPQAPFTPAESARAHRLAELAEQTELSRRHPVTVSVLD
;
A
#
# COMPACT_ATOMS: atom_id res chain seq x y z
N MET A 1 -3.21 9.65 -23.39
CA MET A 1 -2.59 8.54 -22.65
C MET A 1 -1.36 9.12 -21.96
N LEU A 2 -1.30 9.10 -20.63
CA LEU A 2 -0.10 9.49 -19.89
C LEU A 2 0.80 8.25 -19.82
N ALA A 3 2.09 8.43 -20.07
CA ALA A 3 3.08 7.36 -19.98
C ALA A 3 4.11 7.73 -18.93
N ASP A 4 4.33 6.85 -17.96
CA ASP A 4 5.32 7.03 -16.92
C ASP A 4 6.57 6.18 -17.24
N LEU A 5 7.76 6.74 -16.97
CA LEU A 5 9.05 6.09 -17.20
C LEU A 5 9.92 6.18 -15.95
N LEU A 6 10.54 5.06 -15.55
CA LEU A 6 11.60 5.06 -14.55
C LEU A 6 12.96 5.19 -15.22
N VAL A 7 13.81 6.08 -14.70
CA VAL A 7 15.19 6.21 -15.16
C VAL A 7 16.11 6.15 -13.95
N THR A 8 17.11 5.28 -14.00
CA THR A 8 18.23 5.32 -13.05
C THR A 8 19.20 6.40 -13.51
N THR A 9 19.54 7.32 -12.62
CA THR A 9 20.37 8.48 -12.95
C THR A 9 21.70 8.41 -12.18
N PRO A 10 22.81 8.90 -12.77
CA PRO A 10 24.01 9.18 -11.99
C PRO A 10 23.72 10.14 -10.84
N GLU A 11 24.54 10.09 -9.78
CA GLU A 11 24.36 10.92 -8.58
C GLU A 11 24.45 12.44 -8.82
N HIS A 12 25.13 12.85 -9.90
CA HIS A 12 25.28 14.23 -10.32
C HIS A 12 24.20 14.71 -11.30
N ALA A 13 23.31 13.82 -11.74
CA ALA A 13 22.24 14.21 -12.66
C ALA A 13 21.22 15.06 -11.92
N THR A 14 20.94 16.25 -12.45
CA THR A 14 19.99 17.18 -11.86
C THR A 14 18.60 16.99 -12.45
N HIS A 15 17.58 17.50 -11.75
CA HIS A 15 16.21 17.54 -12.28
C HIS A 15 16.13 18.26 -13.64
N SER A 16 16.92 19.31 -13.85
CA SER A 16 16.97 20.04 -15.12
C SER A 16 17.53 19.18 -16.25
N ASP A 17 18.56 18.36 -15.98
CA ASP A 17 19.16 17.47 -16.97
C ASP A 17 18.15 16.42 -17.45
N LEU A 18 17.32 15.90 -16.53
CA LEU A 18 16.27 14.94 -16.85
C LEU A 18 15.17 15.55 -17.73
N LEU A 19 14.73 16.77 -17.40
CA LEU A 19 13.73 17.47 -18.22
C LEU A 19 14.27 17.81 -19.61
N ALA A 20 15.54 18.24 -19.70
CA ALA A 20 16.19 18.54 -20.98
C ALA A 20 16.33 17.28 -21.84
N ALA A 21 16.77 16.17 -21.25
CA ALA A 21 16.85 14.87 -21.94
C ALA A 21 15.47 14.39 -22.42
N ALA A 22 14.42 14.52 -21.60
CA ALA A 22 13.07 14.13 -21.98
C ALA A 22 12.51 15.02 -23.12
N ALA A 23 12.75 16.33 -23.08
CA ALA A 23 12.36 17.24 -24.15
C ALA A 23 13.12 16.95 -25.46
N ALA A 24 14.43 16.67 -25.38
CA ALA A 24 15.22 16.25 -26.53
C ALA A 24 14.74 14.93 -27.15
N GLY A 25 14.16 14.04 -26.33
CA GLY A 25 13.47 12.83 -26.77
C GLY A 25 12.06 13.03 -27.31
N GLY A 26 11.56 14.29 -27.39
CA GLY A 26 10.24 14.64 -27.90
C GLY A 26 9.13 14.71 -26.84
N GLY A 27 9.47 14.63 -25.55
CA GLY A 27 8.52 14.80 -24.45
C GLY A 27 7.96 16.23 -24.41
N GLN A 28 6.65 16.35 -24.16
CA GLN A 28 5.95 17.63 -24.01
C GLN A 28 5.35 17.70 -22.60
N ASP A 29 5.50 18.86 -21.94
CA ASP A 29 5.00 19.10 -20.58
C ASP A 29 5.45 18.03 -19.55
N VAL A 30 6.71 17.59 -19.69
CA VAL A 30 7.30 16.52 -18.86
C VAL A 30 7.52 17.01 -17.43
N LYS A 31 7.23 16.13 -16.47
CA LYS A 31 7.54 16.34 -15.06
C LYS A 31 8.45 15.22 -14.58
N ALA A 32 9.39 15.54 -13.71
CA ALA A 32 10.25 14.56 -13.07
C ALA A 32 10.13 14.68 -11.55
N TRP A 33 10.17 13.54 -10.87
CA TRP A 33 10.16 13.48 -9.42
C TRP A 33 10.91 12.22 -8.97
N PRO A 34 11.55 12.24 -7.79
CA PRO A 34 12.13 11.03 -7.23
C PRO A 34 11.06 9.96 -7.02
N THR A 35 11.33 8.74 -7.47
CA THR A 35 10.40 7.62 -7.35
C THR A 35 11.15 6.29 -7.21
N THR A 36 10.43 5.21 -6.93
CA THR A 36 10.99 3.85 -6.87
C THR A 36 10.27 2.95 -7.87
N ALA A 37 10.90 1.85 -8.29
CA ALA A 37 10.27 0.87 -9.19
C ALA A 37 8.91 0.37 -8.65
N LEU A 38 8.78 0.22 -7.33
CA LEU A 38 7.53 -0.20 -6.70
C LEU A 38 6.41 0.85 -6.83
N ALA A 39 6.74 2.14 -6.92
CA ALA A 39 5.75 3.20 -7.06
C ALA A 39 5.14 3.27 -8.47
N LEU A 40 5.80 2.70 -9.48
CA LEU A 40 5.26 2.54 -10.84
C LEU A 40 4.60 1.18 -11.06
N ALA A 41 4.72 0.28 -10.10
CA ALA A 41 4.10 -1.03 -10.19
C ALA A 41 2.58 -0.90 -10.23
N ASP A 42 1.93 -1.77 -10.99
CA ASP A 42 0.47 -1.85 -10.96
C ASP A 42 -0.03 -2.19 -9.54
N GLY A 43 -1.31 -1.92 -9.28
CA GLY A 43 -1.90 -2.09 -7.96
C GLY A 43 -1.80 -3.52 -7.39
N GLN A 44 -1.74 -4.56 -8.24
CA GLN A 44 -1.62 -5.95 -7.80
C GLN A 44 -0.18 -6.25 -7.35
N THR A 45 0.81 -5.81 -8.12
CA THR A 45 2.23 -5.94 -7.76
C THR A 45 2.56 -5.15 -6.48
N LYS A 46 1.99 -3.95 -6.31
CA LYS A 46 2.08 -3.16 -5.07
C LYS A 46 1.50 -3.94 -3.89
N ALA A 47 0.31 -4.53 -4.04
CA ALA A 47 -0.32 -5.32 -2.99
C ALA A 47 0.50 -6.54 -2.56
N LEU A 48 1.11 -7.26 -3.50
CA LEU A 48 1.97 -8.42 -3.18
C LEU A 48 3.23 -7.99 -2.42
N SER A 49 3.84 -6.87 -2.81
CA SER A 49 4.99 -6.30 -2.10
C SER A 49 4.65 -5.89 -0.67
N LEU A 50 3.46 -5.32 -0.45
CA LEU A 50 2.95 -5.01 0.88
C LEU A 50 2.65 -6.27 1.70
N ALA A 51 2.14 -7.33 1.07
CA ALA A 51 1.93 -8.62 1.73
C ALA A 51 3.24 -9.21 2.26
N LEU A 52 4.32 -9.17 1.47
CA LEU A 52 5.66 -9.60 1.92
C LEU A 52 6.14 -8.78 3.12
N ARG A 53 5.89 -7.46 3.14
CA ARG A 53 6.24 -6.59 4.26
C ARG A 53 5.48 -6.98 5.53
N VAL A 54 4.17 -7.23 5.42
CA VAL A 54 3.31 -7.64 6.53
C VAL A 54 3.71 -9.04 7.04
N ALA A 55 3.97 -10.00 6.16
CA ALA A 55 4.43 -11.34 6.56
C ALA A 55 5.77 -11.31 7.33
N ARG A 56 6.66 -10.37 7.00
CA ARG A 56 7.93 -10.18 7.74
C ARG A 56 7.71 -9.45 9.06
N ASN A 57 6.78 -8.50 9.10
CA ASN A 57 6.49 -7.68 10.27
C ASN A 57 4.99 -7.33 10.35
N PRO A 58 4.20 -8.16 11.07
CA PRO A 58 2.75 -7.96 11.23
C PRO A 58 2.39 -6.62 11.87
N ASP A 59 3.25 -6.02 12.69
CA ASP A 59 3.02 -4.69 13.30
C ASP A 59 2.93 -3.57 12.26
N LYS A 60 3.39 -3.80 11.03
CA LYS A 60 3.29 -2.85 9.91
C LYS A 60 1.95 -2.91 9.19
N LEU A 61 1.02 -3.76 9.59
CA LEU A 61 -0.29 -3.93 8.94
C LEU A 61 -1.01 -2.59 8.72
N LEU A 62 -1.11 -1.75 9.76
CA LEU A 62 -1.82 -0.48 9.72
C LEU A 62 -1.29 0.44 8.60
N LEU A 63 0.04 0.60 8.54
CA LEU A 63 0.69 1.43 7.53
C LEU A 63 0.61 0.78 6.14
N ALA A 64 0.79 -0.54 6.06
CA ALA A 64 0.70 -1.25 4.79
C ALA A 64 -0.69 -1.16 4.15
N VAL A 65 -1.76 -1.21 4.96
CA VAL A 65 -3.12 -1.03 4.46
C VAL A 65 -3.37 0.43 4.06
N ALA A 66 -2.87 1.41 4.83
CA ALA A 66 -2.95 2.81 4.44
C ALA A 66 -2.28 3.05 3.07
N ASP A 67 -1.09 2.48 2.85
CA ASP A 67 -0.34 2.54 1.60
C ASP A 67 -1.09 1.85 0.44
N LEU A 68 -1.70 0.69 0.70
CA LEU A 68 -2.49 -0.07 -0.29
C LEU A 68 -3.70 0.73 -0.78
N LEU A 69 -4.39 1.38 0.16
CA LEU A 69 -5.66 2.05 -0.07
C LEU A 69 -5.51 3.52 -0.47
N GLU A 70 -4.30 4.07 -0.35
CA GLU A 70 -4.03 5.51 -0.47
C GLU A 70 -4.96 6.30 0.45
N ALA A 71 -5.10 5.80 1.68
CA ALA A 71 -6.08 6.24 2.65
C ALA A 71 -5.42 6.70 3.95
N ARG A 72 -6.11 7.56 4.69
CA ARG A 72 -5.69 8.01 6.02
C ARG A 72 -6.19 7.04 7.08
N ILE A 73 -5.34 6.74 8.06
CA ILE A 73 -5.74 6.00 9.26
C ILE A 73 -6.66 6.87 10.11
N LEU A 74 -7.74 6.30 10.65
CA LEU A 74 -8.61 6.92 11.64
C LEU A 74 -8.41 6.25 13.01
N PRO A 75 -7.57 6.80 13.89
CA PRO A 75 -7.36 6.26 15.23
C PRO A 75 -8.67 6.32 16.03
N GLY A 76 -9.08 5.20 16.63
CA GLY A 76 -10.31 5.15 17.45
C GLY A 76 -11.63 5.08 16.67
N GLY A 77 -11.58 5.07 15.32
CA GLY A 77 -12.74 4.91 14.46
C GLY A 77 -13.45 6.22 14.07
N PRO A 78 -14.58 6.12 13.35
CA PRO A 78 -15.34 7.28 12.89
C PRO A 78 -15.92 8.07 14.08
N SER A 79 -15.60 9.36 14.19
CA SER A 79 -16.25 10.30 15.12
C SER A 79 -17.64 10.73 14.60
N CYS A 80 -18.49 11.35 15.43
CA CYS A 80 -19.78 11.89 14.99
C CYS A 80 -19.68 12.89 13.81
N ASP A 81 -18.53 13.56 13.64
CA ASP A 81 -18.22 14.47 12.52
C ASP A 81 -17.51 13.79 11.32
N SER A 82 -17.40 12.46 11.33
CA SER A 82 -16.80 11.71 10.21
C SER A 82 -17.79 11.56 9.03
N PRO A 83 -17.30 11.40 7.79
CA PRO A 83 -18.16 11.12 6.64
C PRO A 83 -19.14 9.99 6.94
N ARG A 84 -20.41 10.23 6.64
CA ARG A 84 -21.52 9.38 7.08
C ARG A 84 -21.28 7.92 6.63
N PRO A 85 -21.50 6.91 7.51
CA PRO A 85 -21.40 5.51 7.11
C PRO A 85 -22.43 5.21 6.02
N GLY A 86 -21.98 5.13 4.76
CA GLY A 86 -22.84 4.93 3.59
C GLY A 86 -22.14 5.27 2.27
N ASP A 87 -21.22 6.23 2.28
CA ASP A 87 -20.61 6.74 1.04
C ASP A 87 -19.41 5.91 0.54
N GLY A 88 -19.07 4.81 1.23
CA GLY A 88 -17.95 3.94 0.88
C GLY A 88 -16.56 4.56 1.06
N THR A 89 -16.46 5.76 1.62
CA THR A 89 -15.21 6.53 1.84
C THR A 89 -14.52 6.19 3.17
N VAL A 90 -15.15 5.37 4.02
CA VAL A 90 -14.57 4.81 5.24
C VAL A 90 -14.62 3.29 5.16
N LEU A 91 -13.47 2.63 5.34
CA LEU A 91 -13.36 1.18 5.40
C LEU A 91 -13.03 0.75 6.82
N LYS A 92 -13.85 -0.15 7.36
CA LYS A 92 -13.57 -0.89 8.59
C LYS A 92 -13.00 -2.24 8.21
N ILE A 93 -11.86 -2.60 8.78
CA ILE A 93 -11.25 -3.92 8.63
C ILE A 93 -11.31 -4.61 9.98
N LEU A 94 -11.88 -5.81 9.98
CA LEU A 94 -11.86 -6.70 11.12
C LEU A 94 -10.53 -7.45 11.11
N SER A 95 -9.82 -7.38 12.23
CA SER A 95 -8.61 -8.17 12.47
C SER A 95 -8.87 -9.00 13.73
N PRO A 96 -9.07 -10.32 13.62
CA PRO A 96 -9.30 -11.15 14.79
C PRO A 96 -8.13 -11.03 15.77
N GLY A 97 -8.42 -10.68 17.02
CA GLY A 97 -7.41 -10.42 18.06
C GLY A 97 -6.85 -8.99 18.11
N LEU A 98 -7.19 -8.12 17.16
CA LEU A 98 -6.87 -6.68 17.19
C LEU A 98 -8.15 -5.85 17.26
N VAL A 99 -8.01 -4.60 17.74
CA VAL A 99 -9.09 -3.60 17.65
C VAL A 99 -9.38 -3.36 16.16
N PRO A 100 -10.66 -3.19 15.75
CA PRO A 100 -10.98 -2.88 14.36
C PRO A 100 -10.19 -1.69 13.83
N LEU A 101 -9.65 -1.83 12.63
CA LEU A 101 -8.88 -0.78 11.96
C LEU A 101 -9.79 0.04 11.05
N TYR A 102 -9.61 1.35 11.04
CA TYR A 102 -10.43 2.28 10.27
C TYR A 102 -9.57 3.12 9.33
N PHE A 103 -10.00 3.21 8.08
CA PHE A 103 -9.31 3.96 7.02
C PHE A 103 -10.31 4.88 6.33
N SER A 104 -9.85 6.05 5.90
CA SER A 104 -10.68 7.03 5.20
C SER A 104 -10.02 7.57 3.93
N ARG A 105 -10.81 7.66 2.86
CA ARG A 105 -10.45 8.26 1.58
C ARG A 105 -11.61 9.16 1.13
N PRO A 106 -11.64 10.45 1.55
CA PRO A 106 -12.78 11.33 1.30
C PRO A 106 -13.07 11.59 -0.19
N GLN A 107 -12.05 11.45 -1.04
CA GLN A 107 -12.13 11.81 -2.46
C GLN A 107 -12.72 10.70 -3.34
N ALA A 108 -12.72 9.44 -2.87
CA ALA A 108 -13.20 8.32 -3.66
C ALA A 108 -13.59 7.12 -2.79
N PRO A 109 -14.73 6.44 -3.06
CA PRO A 109 -15.12 5.24 -2.35
C PRO A 109 -14.12 4.11 -2.58
N PHE A 110 -14.03 3.17 -1.63
CA PHE A 110 -13.25 1.95 -1.80
C PHE A 110 -13.96 0.98 -2.75
N THR A 111 -13.23 0.48 -3.74
CA THR A 111 -13.72 -0.58 -4.61
C THR A 111 -13.81 -1.91 -3.84
N PRO A 112 -14.64 -2.86 -4.30
CA PRO A 112 -14.68 -4.20 -3.73
C PRO A 112 -13.32 -4.90 -3.74
N ALA A 113 -12.54 -4.70 -4.81
CA ALA A 113 -11.22 -5.32 -4.96
C ALA A 113 -10.19 -4.74 -3.96
N GLU A 114 -10.20 -3.43 -3.71
CA GLU A 114 -9.38 -2.80 -2.67
C GLU A 114 -9.74 -3.33 -1.28
N SER A 115 -11.04 -3.35 -0.96
CA SER A 115 -11.55 -3.84 0.31
C SER A 115 -11.16 -5.30 0.55
N ALA A 116 -11.29 -6.15 -0.46
CA ALA A 116 -10.90 -7.56 -0.37
C ALA A 116 -9.39 -7.72 -0.12
N ARG A 117 -8.53 -6.99 -0.85
CA ARG A 117 -7.07 -7.04 -0.65
C ARG A 117 -6.68 -6.57 0.76
N ALA A 118 -7.33 -5.52 1.27
CA ALA A 118 -7.05 -5.02 2.61
C ALA A 118 -7.43 -6.04 3.70
N HIS A 119 -8.56 -6.73 3.55
CA HIS A 119 -8.94 -7.83 4.44
C HIS A 119 -7.94 -9.01 4.35
N ARG A 120 -7.45 -9.36 3.16
CA ARG A 120 -6.41 -10.39 3.00
C ARG A 120 -5.09 -10.02 3.67
N LEU A 121 -4.70 -8.75 3.67
CA LEU A 121 -3.51 -8.31 4.43
C LEU A 121 -3.71 -8.49 5.95
N ALA A 122 -4.91 -8.20 6.47
CA ALA A 122 -5.22 -8.41 7.88
C ALA A 122 -5.20 -9.90 8.26
N GLU A 123 -5.79 -10.76 7.44
CA GLU A 123 -5.75 -12.21 7.62
C GLU A 123 -4.31 -12.75 7.57
N LEU A 124 -3.48 -12.26 6.64
CA LEU A 124 -2.06 -12.65 6.56
C LEU A 124 -1.27 -12.27 7.82
N ALA A 125 -1.48 -11.05 8.34
CA ALA A 125 -0.83 -10.60 9.57
C ALA A 125 -1.18 -11.53 10.75
N GLU A 126 -2.45 -11.89 10.87
CA GLU A 126 -2.95 -12.80 11.90
C GLU A 126 -2.33 -14.20 11.76
N GLN A 127 -2.37 -14.79 10.57
CA GLN A 127 -1.80 -16.12 10.31
C GLN A 127 -0.30 -16.17 10.63
N THR A 128 0.41 -15.08 10.34
CA THR A 128 1.84 -14.93 10.64
C THR A 128 2.09 -14.91 12.15
N GLU A 129 1.31 -14.11 12.90
CA GLU A 129 1.40 -14.04 14.37
C GLU A 129 1.03 -15.36 15.04
N LEU A 130 -0.02 -16.04 14.56
CA LEU A 130 -0.38 -17.37 15.04
C LEU A 130 0.73 -18.39 14.81
N SER A 131 1.34 -18.38 13.61
CA SER A 131 2.46 -19.27 13.28
C SER A 131 3.69 -18.99 14.13
N ARG A 132 3.97 -17.73 14.49
CA ARG A 132 5.05 -17.38 15.42
C ARG A 132 4.84 -17.94 16.83
N ARG A 133 3.58 -18.04 17.28
CA ARG A 133 3.21 -18.61 18.59
C ARG A 133 3.25 -20.14 18.60
N HIS A 134 3.07 -20.78 17.46
CA HIS A 134 3.14 -22.23 17.28
C HIS A 134 4.20 -22.59 16.24
N PRO A 135 5.50 -22.53 16.57
CA PRO A 135 6.54 -22.90 15.65
C PRO A 135 6.38 -24.38 15.27
N VAL A 136 6.04 -24.63 14.01
CA VAL A 136 5.98 -25.98 13.46
C VAL A 136 7.41 -26.53 13.46
N THR A 137 7.69 -27.48 14.35
CA THR A 137 8.95 -28.23 14.31
C THR A 137 8.87 -29.19 13.14
N VAL A 138 9.50 -28.84 12.01
CA VAL A 138 9.71 -29.78 10.92
C VAL A 138 10.84 -30.71 11.34
N SER A 139 10.48 -31.85 11.93
CA SER A 139 11.44 -32.94 12.14
C SER A 139 11.81 -33.51 10.77
N VAL A 140 13.04 -33.26 10.35
CA VAL A 140 13.65 -33.98 9.23
C VAL A 140 13.80 -35.42 9.67
N LEU A 141 13.10 -36.34 9.01
CA LEU A 141 13.33 -37.77 9.17
C LEU A 141 14.66 -38.10 8.47
N ASP A 142 15.66 -38.46 9.27
CA ASP A 142 16.90 -39.13 8.83
C ASP A 142 16.60 -40.54 8.28
#